data_AF-A0A069R9T9-F1
#
_entry.id   AF-A0A069R9T9-F1
#
_cell.length_a   1.000
_cell.length_b   1.000
_cell.length_c   1.000
_cell.angle_alpha   90.00
_cell.angle_beta   90.00
_cell.angle_gamma   90.00
#
_symmetry.space_group_name_H-M   'P 1'
#
loop_
_entity.id
_entity.type
_entity.pdbx_description
1 polymer ?
#
loop_
_entity_poly.entity_id
_entity_poly.type
_entity_poly.pdbx_seq_one_letter_code
_entity_poly.pdbx_strand_id
1 'polypeptide(L)' 'MLSIALDELKENDSLFEKAGFKFIMDSELASNTGGLEIDYSTKWFSKGFTVSASNFGGAC' A
#
# COMPACT_ATOMS: atom_id res chain seq x y z
N MET A 1 10.99 -3.15 0.52
CA MET A 1 10.45 -1.99 -0.23
C MET A 1 9.10 -2.42 -0.77
N LEU A 2 8.02 -1.76 -0.36
CA LEU A 2 6.67 -2.03 -0.86
C LEU A 2 6.45 -1.23 -2.15
N SER A 3 5.76 -1.82 -3.13
CA SER A 3 5.46 -1.21 -4.42
C SER A 3 3.99 -1.39 -4.78
N ILE A 4 3.40 -0.41 -5.46
CA ILE A 4 2.02 -0.47 -5.94
C ILE A 4 2.03 -0.78 -7.43
N ALA A 5 1.11 -1.64 -7.86
CA ALA A 5 0.80 -1.89 -9.26
C ALA A 5 -0.73 -1.85 -9.45
N LEU A 6 -1.15 -1.66 -10.70
CA LEU A 6 -2.55 -1.87 -11.09
C LEU A 6 -2.73 -3.36 -11.39
N ASP A 7 -3.67 -3.99 -10.71
CA ASP A 7 -3.99 -5.42 -10.88
C ASP A 7 -5.49 -5.65 -10.69
N GLU A 8 -5.98 -6.81 -11.15
CA GLU A 8 -7.36 -7.26 -10.98
C GLU A 8 -7.57 -7.91 -9.62
N LEU A 9 -8.79 -7.82 -9.07
CA LEU A 9 -9.15 -8.45 -7.79
C LEU A 9 -9.12 -9.98 -7.92
N LYS A 10 -8.33 -10.65 -7.08
CA LYS A 10 -8.27 -12.12 -6.99
C LYS A 10 -9.00 -12.63 -5.76
N GLU A 11 -9.30 -13.93 -5.73
CA GLU A 11 -10.08 -14.57 -4.67
C GLU A 11 -9.46 -14.46 -3.26
N ASN A 12 -8.13 -14.31 -3.17
CA ASN A 12 -7.41 -14.21 -1.89
C ASN A 12 -7.03 -12.78 -1.50
N ASP A 13 -7.47 -11.78 -2.28
CA ASP A 13 -7.17 -10.38 -2.01
C ASP A 13 -8.20 -9.78 -1.05
N SER A 14 -7.69 -9.03 -0.08
CA SER A 14 -8.50 -8.14 0.74
C SER A 14 -8.77 -6.84 -0.03
N LEU A 15 -10.05 -6.47 -0.14
CA LEU A 15 -10.49 -5.25 -0.83
C LEU A 15 -10.74 -4.12 0.17
N PHE A 16 -10.15 -2.95 -0.11
CA PHE A 16 -10.32 -1.73 0.67
C PHE A 16 -10.73 -0.58 -0.25
N GLU A 17 -11.84 0.08 0.05
CA GLU A 17 -12.33 1.22 -0.72
C GLU A 17 -12.13 2.52 0.05
N LYS A 18 -11.35 3.45 -0.53
CA LYS A 18 -11.02 4.76 0.07
C LYS A 18 -10.96 5.84 -1.00
N ALA A 19 -11.61 6.98 -0.73
CA ALA A 19 -11.62 8.14 -1.62
C ALA A 19 -12.03 7.82 -3.08
N GLY A 20 -12.90 6.81 -3.28
CA GLY A 20 -13.34 6.36 -4.60
C GLY A 20 -12.36 5.42 -5.32
N PHE A 21 -11.24 5.06 -4.68
CA PHE A 21 -10.28 4.08 -5.19
C PHE A 21 -10.48 2.72 -4.50
N LYS A 22 -10.31 1.66 -5.29
CA LYS A 22 -10.27 0.28 -4.81
C LYS A 22 -8.82 -0.15 -4.70
N PHE A 23 -8.42 -0.50 -3.48
CA PHE A 23 -7.12 -1.08 -3.18
C PHE A 23 -7.33 -2.56 -2.92
N ILE A 24 -6.46 -3.37 -3.52
CA ILE A 24 -6.41 -4.81 -3.31
C ILE A 24 -5.05 -5.16 -2.72
N MET A 25 -5.04 -6.08 -1.79
CA MET A 25 -3.84 -6.54 -1.13
C MET A 25 -3.99 -8.01 -0.78
N ASP A 26 -2.94 -8.78 -1.07
CA ASP A 26 -2.87 -10.18 -0.67
C ASP A 26 -3.05 -10.32 0.85
N SER A 27 -3.91 -11.24 1.27
CA SER A 27 -4.29 -11.41 2.68
C SER A 27 -3.11 -11.79 3.60
N GLU A 28 -2.08 -12.44 3.06
CA GLU A 28 -0.87 -12.78 3.79
C GLU A 28 -0.01 -11.52 4.03
N LEU A 29 0.06 -10.61 3.05
CA LEU A 29 0.70 -9.30 3.19
C LEU A 29 -0.08 -8.37 4.13
N ALA A 30 -1.41 -8.37 4.07
CA ALA A 30 -2.26 -7.60 4.97
C ALA A 30 -2.04 -8.00 6.43
N SER A 31 -1.91 -9.30 6.70
CA SER A 31 -1.67 -9.85 8.04
C SER A 31 -0.32 -9.42 8.61
N ASN A 32 0.71 -9.28 7.77
CA ASN A 32 2.06 -8.93 8.21
C ASN A 32 2.31 -7.41 8.32
N THR A 33 1.60 -6.58 7.58
CA THR A 33 1.87 -5.13 7.52
C THR A 33 1.19 -4.32 8.63
N GLY A 34 0.12 -4.85 9.23
CA GLY A 34 -0.59 -4.21 10.36
C GLY A 34 -1.32 -2.92 10.00
N GLY A 35 -1.32 -2.55 8.72
CA GLY A 35 -1.80 -1.26 8.21
C GLY A 35 -0.84 -0.69 7.17
N LEU A 36 -1.39 -0.17 6.07
CA LEU A 36 -0.65 0.59 5.08
C LEU A 36 -1.12 2.05 5.04
N GLU A 37 -0.16 2.94 4.94
CA GLU A 37 -0.35 4.35 4.62
C GLU A 37 0.22 4.62 3.23
N ILE A 38 -0.60 5.22 2.37
CA ILE A 38 -0.25 5.54 0.98
C ILE A 38 -0.34 7.05 0.81
N ASP A 39 0.81 7.66 0.56
CA ASP A 39 0.93 9.11 0.32
C ASP A 39 1.39 9.39 -1.10
N TYR A 40 0.97 10.52 -1.65
CA TYR A 40 1.50 11.03 -2.92
C TYR A 40 2.25 12.34 -2.69
N SER A 41 3.55 12.34 -2.95
CA SER A 41 4.36 13.55 -2.89
C SER A 41 4.41 14.23 -4.26
N THR A 42 4.22 15.55 -4.26
CA THR A 42 4.33 16.43 -5.44
C THR A 42 5.64 17.19 -5.50
N LYS A 43 6.56 16.97 -4.55
CA LYS A 43 7.85 17.65 -4.48
C LYS A 43 8.70 17.33 -5.71
N TRP A 44 9.38 18.35 -6.25
CA TRP A 44 10.15 18.25 -7.49
C TRP A 44 11.14 17.07 -7.53
N PHE A 45 11.84 16.79 -6.43
CA PHE A 45 12.82 15.69 -6.32
C PHE A 45 12.27 14.37 -5.77
N SER A 46 11.03 14.34 -5.31
CA SER A 46 10.41 13.13 -4.72
C SER A 46 8.96 13.03 -5.14
N LYS A 47 8.71 13.16 -6.44
CA LYS A 47 7.37 13.04 -7.00
C LYS A 47 7.00 11.56 -7.13
N GLY A 48 5.92 11.13 -6.50
CA GLY A 48 5.48 9.74 -6.59
C GLY A 48 4.68 9.26 -5.37
N PHE A 49 4.25 8.00 -5.45
CA PHE A 49 3.58 7.30 -4.36
C PHE A 49 4.62 6.77 -3.37
N THR A 50 4.37 7.00 -2.09
CA THR A 50 5.13 6.43 -0.97
C THR A 50 4.19 5.51 -0.21
N VAL A 51 4.65 4.29 0.07
CA VAL A 51 3.90 3.31 0.85
C VAL A 51 4.67 3.00 2.11
N SER A 52 4.03 3.22 3.25
CA SER A 52 4.56 2.96 4.57
C SER A 52 3.69 1.91 5.25
N ALA A 53 4.30 0.95 5.94
CA ALA A 53 3.58 -0.08 6.68
C ALA A 53 3.81 0.13 8.18
N SER A 54 2.73 0.11 8.96
CA SER A 54 2.76 0.42 10.39
C SER A 54 3.64 -0.55 11.19
N ASN A 55 3.70 -1.82 10.76
CA ASN A 55 4.53 -2.85 11.42
C ASN A 55 5.92 -3.02 10.78
N PHE A 56 6.24 -2.31 9.70
CA PHE A 56 7.55 -2.38 9.06
C PHE A 56 8.45 -1.30 9.66
N GLY A 57 8.74 -1.44 10.95
CA GLY A 57 9.73 -0.65 11.67
C GLY A 57 11.14 -1.01 11.21
N GLY A 58 11.56 -0.46 10.07
CA GLY A 58 12.97 -0.40 9.70
C GLY A 58 13.64 0.69 10.53
N ALA A 59 14.13 0.33 11.72
CA ALA A 59 15.27 1.06 12.28
C ALA A 59 16.43 0.90 11.28
N CYS A 60 17.05 2.02 10.89
CA CYS A 60 18.31 1.99 10.15
C CYS A 60 19.37 1.14 10.85
#